data_AF-A0A101IRJ7-F1
#
_entry.id   AF-A0A101IRJ7-F1
#
_cell.length_a   1.000
_cell.length_b   1.000
_cell.length_c   1.000
_cell.angle_alpha   90.00
_cell.angle_beta   90.00
_cell.angle_gamma   90.00
#
_symmetry.space_group_name_H-M   'P 1'
#
loop_
_entity.id
_entity.type
_entity.pdbx_description
1 polymer ?
#
loop_
_entity_poly.entity_id
_entity_poly.type
_entity_poly.pdbx_seq_one_letter_code
_entity_poly.pdbx_strand_id
1 'polypeptide(L)'
;TNVPFAFITQNKLEDIPGSYVKLGELLSRPERGQELSDYVSALLAEFDSGMKKVGDNKKSLIYVTAIDGNSVSMVGSGSYHAEVIDYLANNLAKPAASSSGTGDGYTMEDILQMDPDYIIVGYTDGHAYYNEIMTKPMWQSLSAVKEGNVYEAPYGPYNWMGGPPSVQRLLSMIWLGNLMYPDVFDYTIDDRVKEFYSLFFRYDLTDAELDNLMVYAKPGTAPAPAPTSAQSPAPLFGVPAGLAAAAAIAGAGRRR
;
A
#
# COMPACT_ATOMS: atom_id res chain seq x y z
N THR A 1 19.06 -18.94 24.94
CA THR A 1 17.99 -19.30 23.98
C THR A 1 18.65 -19.94 22.76
N ASN A 2 18.50 -21.25 22.57
CA ASN A 2 19.24 -22.03 21.56
C ASN A 2 18.40 -22.23 20.28
N VAL A 3 17.79 -21.15 19.78
CA VAL A 3 16.95 -21.16 18.57
C VAL A 3 17.78 -20.59 17.41
N PRO A 4 18.04 -21.35 16.34
CA PRO A 4 18.69 -20.83 15.15
C PRO A 4 17.87 -19.69 14.54
N PHE A 5 18.54 -18.60 14.19
CA PHE A 5 17.94 -17.47 13.49
C PHE A 5 18.83 -17.06 12.32
N ALA A 6 18.22 -16.49 11.29
CA ALA A 6 18.91 -15.90 10.15
C ALA A 6 18.36 -14.49 9.91
N PHE A 7 19.24 -13.55 9.60
CA PHE A 7 18.84 -12.21 9.19
C PHE A 7 18.77 -12.16 7.66
N ILE A 8 17.68 -11.63 7.13
CA ILE A 8 17.48 -11.41 5.70
C ILE A 8 17.33 -9.92 5.49
N THR A 9 18.31 -9.33 4.80
CA THR A 9 18.28 -7.91 4.46
C THR A 9 17.31 -7.67 3.30
N GLN A 10 16.41 -6.73 3.47
CA GLN A 10 15.50 -6.26 2.42
C GLN A 10 15.17 -4.77 2.62
N ASN A 11 16.21 -3.98 2.91
CA ASN A 11 16.08 -2.56 3.29
C ASN A 11 15.89 -1.65 2.08
N LYS A 12 16.16 -2.16 0.87
CA LYS A 12 15.96 -1.45 -0.38
C LYS A 12 15.39 -2.38 -1.45
N LEU A 13 14.85 -1.82 -2.52
CA LEU A 13 14.43 -2.54 -3.71
C LEU A 13 15.56 -3.41 -4.28
N GLU A 14 16.79 -2.88 -4.31
CA GLU A 14 17.99 -3.59 -4.81
C GLU A 14 18.36 -4.84 -3.99
N ASP A 15 17.94 -4.92 -2.72
CA ASP A 15 18.20 -6.07 -1.86
C ASP A 15 17.26 -7.26 -2.14
N ILE A 16 16.10 -7.00 -2.75
CA ILE A 16 15.01 -7.98 -2.87
C ILE A 16 15.43 -9.24 -3.66
N PRO A 17 16.12 -9.16 -4.80
CA PRO A 17 16.53 -10.38 -5.53
C PRO A 17 17.40 -11.31 -4.67
N GLY A 18 18.44 -10.75 -4.03
CA GLY A 18 19.34 -11.51 -3.15
C GLY A 18 18.63 -12.11 -1.93
N SER A 19 17.61 -11.42 -1.40
CA SER A 19 16.80 -11.93 -0.29
C SER A 19 16.03 -13.20 -0.68
N TYR A 20 15.49 -13.26 -1.91
CA TYR A 20 14.79 -14.44 -2.41
C TYR A 20 15.71 -15.63 -2.66
N VAL A 21 16.90 -15.41 -3.22
CA VAL A 21 17.92 -16.47 -3.34
C VAL A 21 18.23 -17.05 -1.97
N LYS A 22 18.48 -16.17 -0.98
CA LYS A 22 18.84 -16.60 0.37
C LYS A 22 17.72 -17.38 1.06
N LEU A 23 16.48 -16.92 0.93
CA LEU A 23 15.31 -17.64 1.44
C LEU A 23 15.13 -18.99 0.74
N GLY A 24 15.37 -19.06 -0.57
CA GLY A 24 15.34 -20.30 -1.35
C GLY A 24 16.33 -21.34 -0.81
N GLU A 25 17.56 -20.95 -0.49
CA GLU A 25 18.54 -21.82 0.15
C GLU A 25 18.06 -22.32 1.52
N LEU A 26 17.68 -21.39 2.40
CA LEU A 26 17.30 -21.69 3.79
C LEU A 26 16.06 -22.58 3.90
N LEU A 27 15.13 -22.44 2.95
CA LEU A 27 13.88 -23.19 2.91
C LEU A 27 13.95 -24.46 2.04
N SER A 28 15.13 -24.81 1.51
CA SER A 28 15.31 -25.94 0.58
C SER A 28 14.40 -25.84 -0.67
N ARG A 29 14.29 -24.62 -1.21
CA ARG A 29 13.52 -24.24 -2.40
C ARG A 29 14.37 -23.34 -3.35
N PRO A 30 15.57 -23.76 -3.76
CA PRO A 30 16.49 -22.91 -4.53
C PRO A 30 15.91 -22.45 -5.87
N GLU A 31 15.25 -23.34 -6.62
CA GLU A 31 14.62 -23.02 -7.91
C GLU A 31 13.57 -21.91 -7.76
N ARG A 32 12.78 -21.96 -6.69
CA ARG A 32 11.77 -20.95 -6.40
C ARG A 32 12.38 -19.61 -5.95
N GLY A 33 13.45 -19.66 -5.15
CA GLY A 33 14.20 -18.46 -4.79
C GLY A 33 14.77 -17.77 -6.03
N GLN A 34 15.30 -18.56 -6.96
CA GLN A 34 15.85 -18.05 -8.22
C GLN A 34 14.77 -17.46 -9.13
N GLU A 35 13.65 -18.15 -9.33
CA GLU A 35 12.52 -17.66 -10.13
C GLU A 35 12.04 -16.27 -9.66
N LEU A 36 11.85 -16.10 -8.35
CA LEU A 36 11.45 -14.81 -7.78
C LEU A 36 12.55 -13.76 -7.91
N SER A 37 13.81 -14.14 -7.68
CA SER A 37 14.97 -13.25 -7.87
C SER A 37 15.06 -12.74 -9.30
N ASP A 38 14.87 -13.61 -10.29
CA ASP A 38 14.97 -13.27 -11.71
C ASP A 38 13.85 -12.31 -12.12
N TYR A 39 12.62 -12.57 -11.70
CA TYR A 39 11.49 -11.67 -11.94
C TYR A 39 11.77 -10.26 -11.37
N VAL A 40 12.20 -10.18 -10.12
CA VAL A 40 12.47 -8.88 -9.48
C VAL A 40 13.64 -8.18 -10.17
N SER A 41 14.70 -8.90 -10.51
CA SER A 41 15.86 -8.34 -11.22
C SER A 41 15.46 -7.76 -12.58
N ALA A 42 14.62 -8.47 -13.33
CA ALA A 42 14.10 -8.00 -14.60
C ALA A 42 13.22 -6.75 -14.44
N LEU A 43 12.33 -6.74 -13.45
CA LEU A 43 11.49 -5.59 -13.13
C LEU A 43 12.32 -4.36 -12.76
N LEU A 44 13.33 -4.51 -11.90
CA LEU A 44 14.20 -3.38 -11.53
C LEU A 44 15.01 -2.85 -12.72
N ALA A 45 15.47 -3.73 -13.63
CA ALA A 45 16.17 -3.32 -14.85
C ALA A 45 15.25 -2.61 -15.86
N GLU A 46 14.00 -3.08 -16.00
CA GLU A 46 12.96 -2.42 -16.78
C GLU A 46 12.71 -1.00 -16.27
N PHE A 47 12.53 -0.86 -14.96
CA PHE A 47 12.28 0.43 -14.32
C PHE A 47 13.48 1.37 -14.36
N ASP A 48 14.71 0.87 -14.20
CA ASP A 48 15.92 1.69 -14.37
C ASP A 48 16.02 2.24 -15.80
N SER A 49 15.74 1.40 -16.80
CA SER A 49 15.72 1.81 -18.21
C SER A 49 14.60 2.79 -18.52
N GLY A 50 13.41 2.57 -17.96
CA GLY A 50 12.25 3.46 -18.11
C GLY A 50 12.49 4.82 -17.47
N MET A 51 12.95 4.85 -16.23
CA MET A 51 13.19 6.10 -15.50
C MET A 51 14.34 6.93 -16.10
N LYS A 52 15.32 6.28 -16.76
CA LYS A 52 16.31 6.99 -17.59
C LYS A 52 15.69 7.73 -18.77
N LYS A 53 14.61 7.21 -19.37
CA LYS A 53 13.86 7.89 -20.45
C LYS A 53 13.01 9.03 -19.90
N VAL A 54 12.41 8.85 -18.72
CA VAL A 54 11.67 9.92 -18.01
C VAL A 54 12.60 11.11 -17.73
N GLY A 55 13.81 10.84 -17.23
CA GLY A 55 14.81 11.85 -16.92
C GLY A 55 14.28 12.88 -15.91
N ASP A 56 14.45 14.16 -16.21
CA ASP A 56 14.02 15.27 -15.33
C ASP A 56 12.49 15.52 -15.38
N ASN A 57 11.75 14.82 -16.24
CA ASN A 57 10.31 15.01 -16.40
C ASN A 57 9.47 14.23 -15.36
N LYS A 58 10.03 13.98 -14.18
CA LYS A 58 9.31 13.29 -13.12
C LYS A 58 8.08 14.10 -12.68
N LYS A 59 6.94 13.42 -12.55
CA LYS A 59 5.73 14.00 -11.99
C LYS A 59 5.93 14.28 -10.50
N SER A 60 5.34 15.37 -10.02
CA SER A 60 5.28 15.68 -8.60
C SER A 60 4.16 14.90 -7.92
N LEU A 61 4.42 14.40 -6.72
CA LEU A 61 3.51 13.50 -6.01
C LEU A 61 3.52 13.77 -4.51
N ILE A 62 2.36 13.64 -3.87
CA ILE A 62 2.24 13.42 -2.43
C ILE A 62 1.55 12.10 -2.15
N TYR A 63 2.01 11.38 -1.12
CA TYR A 63 1.34 10.19 -0.60
C TYR A 63 0.75 10.47 0.78
N VAL A 64 -0.58 10.57 0.82
CA VAL A 64 -1.38 10.86 2.02
C VAL A 64 -1.71 9.56 2.74
N THR A 65 -1.29 9.44 3.99
CA THR A 65 -1.55 8.27 4.84
C THR A 65 -2.71 8.46 5.80
N ALA A 66 -3.04 9.71 6.14
CA ALA A 66 -4.18 10.04 6.98
C ALA A 66 -4.64 11.48 6.74
N ILE A 67 -5.94 11.72 6.96
CA ILE A 67 -6.54 13.05 7.02
C ILE A 67 -7.34 13.13 8.32
N ASP A 68 -7.13 14.20 9.08
CA ASP A 68 -7.88 14.54 10.30
C ASP A 68 -8.15 16.06 10.33
N GLY A 69 -9.33 16.44 9.85
CA GLY A 69 -9.72 17.84 9.70
C GLY A 69 -8.79 18.57 8.73
N ASN A 70 -8.06 19.57 9.22
CA ASN A 70 -7.10 20.33 8.41
C ASN A 70 -5.66 19.78 8.49
N SER A 71 -5.46 18.66 9.20
CA SER A 71 -4.18 17.98 9.32
C SER A 71 -4.11 16.81 8.36
N VAL A 72 -3.00 16.71 7.64
CA VAL A 72 -2.76 15.63 6.67
C VAL A 72 -1.41 15.00 6.96
N SER A 73 -1.38 13.68 7.10
CA SER A 73 -0.14 12.93 7.25
C SER A 73 0.37 12.49 5.89
N MET A 74 1.65 12.70 5.62
CA MET A 74 2.29 12.31 4.37
C MET A 74 3.63 11.63 4.59
N VAL A 75 3.96 10.65 3.76
CA VAL A 75 5.26 9.98 3.83
C VAL A 75 6.36 10.87 3.25
N GLY A 76 7.22 11.37 4.12
CA GLY A 76 8.36 12.21 3.77
C GLY A 76 9.42 11.49 2.92
N SER A 77 10.11 12.26 2.08
CA SER A 77 11.22 11.79 1.26
C SER A 77 12.38 11.22 2.11
N GLY A 78 13.13 10.28 1.55
CA GLY A 78 14.22 9.57 2.24
C GLY A 78 13.75 8.55 3.27
N SER A 79 12.45 8.42 3.52
CA SER A 79 11.89 7.34 4.32
C SER A 79 12.00 6.01 3.60
N TYR A 80 12.19 4.93 4.36
CA TYR A 80 12.07 3.57 3.82
C TYR A 80 10.68 3.30 3.21
N HIS A 81 9.64 3.98 3.69
CA HIS A 81 8.29 3.90 3.13
C HIS A 81 8.11 4.77 1.87
N ALA A 82 9.02 5.71 1.61
CA ALA A 82 8.98 6.58 0.43
C ALA A 82 9.76 6.02 -0.75
N GLU A 83 10.49 4.91 -0.60
CA GLU A 83 11.47 4.43 -1.58
C GLU A 83 10.92 4.39 -3.02
N VAL A 84 9.73 3.82 -3.21
CA VAL A 84 9.10 3.74 -4.55
C VAL A 84 8.68 5.11 -5.05
N ILE A 85 8.20 5.99 -4.16
CA ILE A 85 7.79 7.35 -4.51
C ILE A 85 9.00 8.16 -4.96
N ASP A 86 10.07 8.17 -4.15
CA ASP A 86 11.30 8.90 -4.44
C ASP A 86 12.00 8.37 -5.70
N TYR A 87 11.83 7.07 -5.97
CA TYR A 87 12.31 6.45 -7.20
C TYR A 87 11.54 6.94 -8.44
N LEU A 88 10.21 6.96 -8.40
CA LEU A 88 9.36 7.25 -9.57
C LEU A 88 8.99 8.71 -9.76
N ALA A 89 8.98 9.52 -8.71
CA ALA A 89 8.36 10.84 -8.71
C ALA A 89 9.22 11.88 -7.95
N ASN A 90 8.84 13.14 -8.09
CA ASN A 90 9.29 14.21 -7.21
C ASN A 90 8.38 14.26 -5.98
N ASN A 91 8.79 13.60 -4.89
CA ASN A 91 8.06 13.62 -3.63
C ASN A 91 8.08 15.04 -3.03
N LEU A 92 6.92 15.68 -2.92
CA LEU A 92 6.83 17.05 -2.39
C LEU A 92 6.84 17.08 -0.85
N ALA A 93 6.67 15.94 -0.18
CA ALA A 93 6.81 15.88 1.26
C ALA A 93 8.27 16.11 1.67
N LYS A 94 8.44 16.92 2.73
CA LYS A 94 9.74 17.21 3.34
C LYS A 94 10.42 15.90 3.79
N PRO A 95 11.77 15.90 3.94
CA PRO A 95 12.47 14.73 4.43
C PRO A 95 11.87 14.19 5.73
N ALA A 96 11.67 12.88 5.79
CA ALA A 96 10.92 12.27 6.89
C ALA A 96 11.61 12.51 8.24
N ALA A 97 10.84 12.97 9.23
CA ALA A 97 11.34 13.17 10.59
C ALA A 97 11.51 11.82 11.34
N SER A 98 10.81 10.77 10.90
CA SER A 98 10.92 9.43 11.45
C SER A 98 10.69 8.34 10.40
N SER A 99 11.15 7.12 10.68
CA SER A 99 10.96 5.94 9.83
C SER A 99 9.73 5.09 10.22
N SER A 100 8.73 5.67 10.91
CA SER A 100 7.55 4.92 11.40
C SER A 100 6.59 4.45 10.29
N GLY A 101 6.64 5.11 9.13
CA GLY A 101 5.70 4.88 8.02
C GLY A 101 4.34 5.54 8.18
N THR A 102 4.04 6.16 9.33
CA THR A 102 2.78 6.89 9.54
C THR A 102 2.72 8.20 8.77
N GLY A 103 3.89 8.72 8.35
CA GLY A 103 4.02 10.04 7.76
C GLY A 103 4.15 11.15 8.80
N ASP A 104 4.59 12.31 8.33
CA ASP A 104 4.68 13.55 9.10
C ASP A 104 3.45 14.43 8.83
N GLY A 105 3.08 15.26 9.80
CA GLY A 105 1.90 16.12 9.72
C GLY A 105 2.14 17.39 8.90
N TYR A 106 1.19 17.72 8.04
CA TYR A 106 1.13 18.92 7.20
C TYR A 106 -0.22 19.60 7.35
N THR A 107 -0.25 20.90 7.12
CA THR A 107 -1.49 21.66 7.03
C THR A 107 -2.03 21.64 5.60
N MET A 108 -3.32 21.91 5.43
CA MET A 108 -3.90 22.12 4.10
C MET A 108 -3.22 23.28 3.34
N GLU A 109 -2.75 24.30 4.05
CA GLU A 109 -2.00 25.42 3.44
C GLU A 109 -0.67 24.95 2.84
N ASP A 110 0.04 24.02 3.51
CA ASP A 110 1.24 23.40 2.95
C ASP A 110 0.91 22.68 1.63
N ILE A 111 -0.17 21.91 1.60
CA ILE A 111 -0.58 21.13 0.41
C ILE A 111 -0.97 22.05 -0.75
N LEU A 112 -1.70 23.13 -0.47
CA LEU A 112 -2.04 24.14 -1.48
C LEU A 112 -0.81 24.84 -2.06
N GLN A 113 0.25 25.01 -1.28
CA GLN A 113 1.52 25.56 -1.77
C GLN A 113 2.33 24.54 -2.57
N MET A 114 2.25 23.25 -2.21
CA MET A 114 2.91 22.17 -2.93
C MET A 114 2.28 21.95 -4.32
N ASP A 115 0.95 22.00 -4.44
CA ASP A 115 0.17 21.79 -5.67
C ASP A 115 0.68 20.65 -6.56
N PRO A 116 0.61 19.38 -6.09
CA PRO A 116 1.18 18.23 -6.80
C PRO A 116 0.42 17.89 -8.10
N ASP A 117 1.12 17.26 -9.04
CA ASP A 117 0.51 16.65 -10.23
C ASP A 117 -0.36 15.44 -9.87
N TYR A 118 0.06 14.66 -8.87
CA TYR A 118 -0.64 13.46 -8.39
C TYR A 118 -0.81 13.44 -6.87
N ILE A 119 -1.99 13.01 -6.42
CA ILE A 119 -2.25 12.68 -5.02
C ILE A 119 -2.56 11.19 -4.92
N ILE A 120 -1.69 10.47 -4.22
CA ILE A 120 -1.96 9.09 -3.83
C ILE A 120 -2.44 9.09 -2.40
N VAL A 121 -3.51 8.35 -2.11
CA VAL A 121 -4.05 8.21 -0.76
C VAL A 121 -4.05 6.77 -0.31
N GLY A 122 -3.70 6.53 0.95
CA GLY A 122 -3.76 5.21 1.55
C GLY A 122 -5.20 4.74 1.71
N TYR A 123 -5.43 3.44 1.49
CA TYR A 123 -6.73 2.82 1.74
C TYR A 123 -7.19 3.02 3.20
N THR A 124 -8.45 3.35 3.35
CA THR A 124 -9.18 3.32 4.62
C THR A 124 -10.61 2.85 4.37
N ASP A 125 -11.26 2.28 5.38
CA ASP A 125 -12.60 1.72 5.22
C ASP A 125 -13.59 2.77 4.68
N GLY A 126 -14.35 2.37 3.66
CA GLY A 126 -15.30 3.26 2.97
C GLY A 126 -14.63 4.32 2.09
N HIS A 127 -13.34 4.18 1.77
CA HIS A 127 -12.58 5.11 0.92
C HIS A 127 -12.64 6.55 1.43
N ALA A 128 -12.70 6.72 2.77
CA ALA A 128 -13.04 7.99 3.40
C ALA A 128 -12.08 9.11 3.00
N TYR A 129 -10.77 8.84 2.93
CA TYR A 129 -9.78 9.84 2.54
C TYR A 129 -9.86 10.22 1.06
N TYR A 130 -10.03 9.25 0.17
CA TYR A 130 -10.28 9.52 -1.26
C TYR A 130 -11.52 10.41 -1.44
N ASN A 131 -12.63 10.01 -0.81
CA ASN A 131 -13.89 10.75 -0.86
C ASN A 131 -13.74 12.16 -0.27
N GLU A 132 -12.95 12.33 0.79
CA GLU A 132 -12.68 13.63 1.38
C GLU A 132 -11.96 14.56 0.40
N ILE A 133 -10.86 14.10 -0.21
CA ILE A 133 -10.09 14.87 -1.19
C ILE A 133 -10.98 15.26 -2.38
N MET A 134 -11.79 14.32 -2.88
CA MET A 134 -12.62 14.54 -4.07
C MET A 134 -13.83 15.44 -3.81
N THR A 135 -14.33 15.56 -2.58
CA THR A 135 -15.60 16.27 -2.31
C THR A 135 -15.46 17.55 -1.49
N LYS A 136 -14.42 17.70 -0.67
CA LYS A 136 -14.31 18.85 0.23
C LYS A 136 -13.77 20.09 -0.52
N PRO A 137 -14.36 21.29 -0.29
CA PRO A 137 -13.96 22.51 -0.99
C PRO A 137 -12.47 22.87 -0.91
N MET A 138 -11.81 22.55 0.22
CA MET A 138 -10.40 22.91 0.45
C MET A 138 -9.41 22.22 -0.50
N TRP A 139 -9.79 21.09 -1.11
CA TRP A 139 -8.96 20.34 -2.04
C TRP A 139 -9.22 20.73 -3.51
N GLN A 140 -10.37 21.35 -3.81
CA GLN A 140 -10.84 21.57 -5.19
C GLN A 140 -9.99 22.56 -6.00
N SER A 141 -9.15 23.34 -5.34
CA SER A 141 -8.22 24.24 -6.02
C SER A 141 -6.95 23.55 -6.53
N LEU A 142 -6.62 22.36 -6.04
CA LEU A 142 -5.41 21.63 -6.41
C LEU A 142 -5.49 21.13 -7.86
N SER A 143 -4.36 21.20 -8.55
CA SER A 143 -4.22 20.75 -9.94
C SER A 143 -4.56 19.27 -10.08
N ALA A 144 -4.02 18.40 -9.22
CA ALA A 144 -4.35 16.97 -9.21
C ALA A 144 -5.87 16.69 -9.09
N VAL A 145 -6.61 17.45 -8.29
CA VAL A 145 -8.07 17.24 -8.12
C VAL A 145 -8.83 17.67 -9.36
N LYS A 146 -8.48 18.82 -9.95
CA LYS A 146 -9.11 19.33 -11.17
C LYS A 146 -8.86 18.42 -12.38
N GLU A 147 -7.68 17.83 -12.45
CA GLU A 147 -7.28 16.94 -13.53
C GLU A 147 -7.71 15.48 -13.32
N GLY A 148 -8.23 15.15 -12.14
CA GLY A 148 -8.63 13.78 -11.80
C GLY A 148 -7.46 12.85 -11.47
N ASN A 149 -6.30 13.40 -11.12
CA ASN A 149 -5.09 12.67 -10.75
C ASN A 149 -5.01 12.36 -9.25
N VAL A 150 -6.15 11.97 -8.67
CA VAL A 150 -6.27 11.50 -7.29
C VAL A 150 -6.60 10.03 -7.32
N TYR A 151 -5.80 9.20 -6.64
CA TYR A 151 -5.94 7.75 -6.66
C TYR A 151 -5.74 7.16 -5.27
N GLU A 152 -6.49 6.11 -4.97
CA GLU A 152 -6.29 5.32 -3.75
C GLU A 152 -5.37 4.14 -4.04
N ALA A 153 -4.38 3.94 -3.17
CA ALA A 153 -3.50 2.78 -3.23
C ALA A 153 -4.30 1.49 -3.00
N PRO A 154 -4.23 0.51 -3.92
CA PRO A 154 -4.91 -0.77 -3.73
C PRO A 154 -4.52 -1.47 -2.42
N TYR A 155 -5.49 -2.16 -1.84
CA TYR A 155 -5.32 -2.92 -0.60
C TYR A 155 -5.72 -4.39 -0.81
N GLY A 156 -4.72 -5.27 -0.90
CA GLY A 156 -4.94 -6.70 -1.08
C GLY A 156 -3.63 -7.43 -1.40
N PRO A 157 -3.26 -8.51 -0.67
CA PRO A 157 -3.67 -8.78 0.72
C PRO A 157 -3.17 -7.73 1.73
N TYR A 158 -2.29 -6.82 1.31
CA TYR A 158 -1.78 -5.68 2.08
C TYR A 158 -1.76 -4.43 1.19
N ASN A 159 -1.52 -3.25 1.77
CA ASN A 159 -1.37 -2.01 1.03
C ASN A 159 -0.16 -2.07 0.08
N TRP A 160 -0.39 -1.75 -1.20
CA TRP A 160 0.67 -1.76 -2.22
C TRP A 160 1.82 -0.81 -1.85
N MET A 161 1.51 0.35 -1.28
CA MET A 161 2.47 1.40 -0.89
C MET A 161 3.34 1.07 0.33
N GLY A 162 3.32 -0.17 0.82
CA GLY A 162 4.30 -0.62 1.81
C GLY A 162 4.00 -0.23 3.25
N GLY A 163 2.75 -0.40 3.69
CA GLY A 163 2.37 -0.41 5.10
C GLY A 163 1.97 -1.82 5.56
N PRO A 164 2.89 -2.70 6.01
CA PRO A 164 4.33 -2.53 6.14
C PRO A 164 5.12 -2.74 4.82
N PRO A 165 6.38 -2.27 4.74
CA PRO A 165 7.17 -2.42 3.53
C PRO A 165 7.46 -3.88 3.25
N SER A 166 7.05 -4.35 2.09
CA SER A 166 7.13 -5.76 1.70
C SER A 166 7.26 -5.87 0.19
N VAL A 167 7.08 -7.08 -0.36
CA VAL A 167 7.08 -7.33 -1.81
C VAL A 167 6.00 -6.53 -2.55
N GLN A 168 4.95 -6.09 -1.85
CA GLN A 168 3.91 -5.18 -2.31
C GLN A 168 4.45 -3.90 -2.99
N ARG A 169 5.63 -3.42 -2.57
CA ARG A 169 6.30 -2.27 -3.20
C ARG A 169 6.55 -2.47 -4.70
N LEU A 170 6.72 -3.71 -5.16
CA LEU A 170 6.87 -4.02 -6.58
C LEU A 170 5.56 -3.82 -7.35
N LEU A 171 4.40 -4.10 -6.74
CA LEU A 171 3.10 -3.74 -7.31
C LEU A 171 2.95 -2.22 -7.39
N SER A 172 3.41 -1.48 -6.38
CA SER A 172 3.45 -0.01 -6.47
C SER A 172 4.33 0.48 -7.63
N MET A 173 5.47 -0.15 -7.89
CA MET A 173 6.29 0.21 -9.04
C MET A 173 5.52 0.02 -10.34
N ILE A 174 4.99 -1.19 -10.57
CA ILE A 174 4.21 -1.55 -11.76
C ILE A 174 3.02 -0.59 -11.95
N TRP A 175 2.26 -0.35 -10.89
CA TRP A 175 1.09 0.52 -10.94
C TRP A 175 1.43 1.99 -11.20
N LEU A 176 2.29 2.59 -10.37
CA LEU A 176 2.60 4.01 -10.47
C LEU A 176 3.41 4.34 -11.72
N GLY A 177 4.28 3.42 -12.19
CA GLY A 177 5.00 3.57 -13.44
C GLY A 177 4.04 3.70 -14.63
N ASN A 178 3.11 2.76 -14.78
CA ASN A 178 2.09 2.79 -15.84
C ASN A 178 1.17 4.01 -15.71
N LEU A 179 0.74 4.34 -14.49
CA LEU A 179 -0.17 5.45 -14.22
C LEU A 179 0.45 6.81 -14.59
N MET A 180 1.68 7.08 -14.15
CA MET A 180 2.30 8.40 -14.32
C MET A 180 3.05 8.56 -15.65
N TYR A 181 3.52 7.45 -16.24
CA TYR A 181 4.33 7.45 -17.45
C TYR A 181 3.88 6.36 -18.44
N PRO A 182 2.62 6.41 -18.93
CA PRO A 182 2.06 5.38 -19.82
C PRO A 182 2.84 5.25 -21.14
N ASP A 183 3.47 6.31 -21.64
CA ASP A 183 4.32 6.26 -22.85
C ASP A 183 5.65 5.51 -22.64
N VAL A 184 6.08 5.34 -21.39
CA VAL A 184 7.33 4.66 -21.01
C VAL A 184 7.06 3.25 -20.52
N PHE A 185 6.03 3.08 -19.71
CA PHE A 185 5.60 1.81 -19.12
C PHE A 185 4.26 1.38 -19.77
N ASP A 186 4.32 1.12 -21.07
CA ASP A 186 3.17 0.77 -21.91
C ASP A 186 2.88 -0.75 -21.83
N TYR A 187 2.15 -1.14 -20.80
CA TYR A 187 1.63 -2.49 -20.63
C TYR A 187 0.20 -2.45 -20.10
N THR A 188 -0.52 -3.54 -20.30
CA THR A 188 -1.81 -3.76 -19.65
C THR A 188 -1.59 -3.96 -18.15
N ILE A 189 -1.98 -2.97 -17.34
CA ILE A 189 -1.79 -3.04 -15.88
C ILE A 189 -2.47 -4.28 -15.28
N ASP A 190 -3.62 -4.67 -15.81
CA ASP A 190 -4.39 -5.82 -15.36
C ASP A 190 -3.62 -7.14 -15.51
N ASP A 191 -2.94 -7.30 -16.64
CA ASP A 191 -2.14 -8.50 -16.92
C ASP A 191 -0.92 -8.56 -15.99
N ARG A 192 -0.25 -7.43 -15.77
CA ARG A 192 0.92 -7.35 -14.88
C ARG A 192 0.58 -7.63 -13.43
N VAL A 193 -0.58 -7.15 -12.96
CA VAL A 193 -1.05 -7.43 -11.60
C VAL A 193 -1.41 -8.90 -11.45
N LYS A 194 -2.13 -9.49 -12.41
CA LYS A 194 -2.46 -10.93 -12.39
C LYS A 194 -1.21 -11.81 -12.44
N GLU A 195 -0.24 -11.48 -13.29
CA GLU A 195 1.06 -12.15 -13.36
C GLU A 195 1.75 -12.12 -11.99
N PHE A 196 1.82 -10.95 -11.35
CA PHE A 196 2.41 -10.80 -10.03
C PHE A 196 1.68 -11.63 -8.96
N TYR A 197 0.35 -11.61 -8.97
CA TYR A 197 -0.47 -12.37 -8.01
C TYR A 197 -0.28 -13.88 -8.16
N SER A 198 -0.31 -14.38 -9.39
CA SER A 198 -0.06 -15.79 -9.69
C SER A 198 1.36 -16.18 -9.30
N LEU A 199 2.35 -15.35 -9.65
CA LEU A 199 3.75 -15.61 -9.32
C LEU A 199 3.97 -15.57 -7.81
N PHE A 200 3.74 -14.46 -7.11
CA PHE A 200 4.14 -14.28 -5.71
C PHE A 200 3.17 -14.88 -4.70
N PHE A 201 1.86 -14.76 -4.95
CA PHE A 201 0.82 -15.20 -4.02
C PHE A 201 0.22 -16.56 -4.39
N ARG A 202 0.57 -17.12 -5.56
CA ARG A 202 -0.02 -18.36 -6.07
C ARG A 202 -1.53 -18.27 -6.14
N TYR A 203 -2.02 -17.10 -6.54
CA TYR A 203 -3.43 -16.78 -6.62
C TYR A 203 -3.77 -16.28 -8.01
N ASP A 204 -4.72 -16.94 -8.65
CA ASP A 204 -5.23 -16.53 -9.95
C ASP A 204 -6.35 -15.51 -9.73
N LEU A 205 -5.98 -14.23 -9.75
CA LEU A 205 -6.90 -13.13 -9.52
C LEU A 205 -7.92 -13.03 -10.66
N THR A 206 -9.21 -13.13 -10.32
CA THR A 206 -10.29 -12.98 -11.30
C THR A 206 -10.45 -11.52 -11.74
N ASP A 207 -11.08 -11.29 -12.90
CA ASP A 207 -11.36 -9.94 -13.40
C ASP A 207 -12.16 -9.12 -12.37
N ALA A 208 -13.19 -9.71 -11.77
CA ALA A 208 -14.03 -9.03 -10.79
C ALA A 208 -13.28 -8.66 -9.50
N GLU A 209 -12.37 -9.52 -9.04
CA GLU A 209 -11.53 -9.21 -7.87
C GLU A 209 -10.52 -8.12 -8.20
N LEU A 210 -9.92 -8.16 -9.39
CA LEU A 210 -8.99 -7.14 -9.86
C LEU A 210 -9.68 -5.78 -10.02
N ASP A 211 -10.86 -5.75 -10.62
CA ASP A 211 -11.65 -4.53 -10.80
C ASP A 211 -11.99 -3.90 -9.45
N ASN A 212 -12.41 -4.71 -8.47
CA ASN A 212 -12.67 -4.24 -7.12
C ASN A 212 -11.39 -3.72 -6.43
N LEU A 213 -10.28 -4.46 -6.56
CA LEU A 213 -9.00 -4.11 -5.98
C LEU A 213 -8.45 -2.77 -6.53
N MET A 214 -8.69 -2.48 -7.80
CA MET A 214 -8.13 -1.32 -8.50
C MET A 214 -9.16 -0.23 -8.82
N VAL A 215 -10.35 -0.28 -8.22
CA VAL A 215 -11.49 0.57 -8.60
C VAL A 215 -11.18 2.07 -8.48
N TYR A 216 -10.36 2.48 -7.50
CA TYR A 216 -9.88 3.86 -7.30
C TYR A 216 -8.43 4.09 -7.75
N ALA A 217 -7.82 3.10 -8.41
CA ALA A 217 -6.41 3.10 -8.79
C ALA A 217 -6.19 3.27 -10.30
N LYS A 218 -7.25 3.26 -11.11
CA LYS A 218 -7.19 3.48 -12.57
C LYS A 218 -7.91 4.79 -12.96
N PRO A 219 -7.48 5.46 -14.03
CA PRO A 219 -8.20 6.62 -14.56
C PRO A 219 -9.64 6.27 -14.95
N GLY A 220 -10.61 7.07 -14.51
CA GLY A 220 -12.01 6.97 -14.96
C GLY A 220 -12.81 5.78 -14.42
N THR A 221 -12.28 4.97 -13.49
CA THR A 221 -12.98 3.81 -12.92
C THR A 221 -13.64 4.08 -11.56
N ALA A 222 -13.30 5.19 -10.91
CA ALA A 222 -13.82 5.53 -9.59
C ALA A 222 -15.35 5.72 -9.61
N PRO A 223 -16.11 5.05 -8.72
CA PRO A 223 -17.53 5.33 -8.53
C PRO A 223 -17.74 6.78 -8.09
N ALA A 224 -18.87 7.37 -8.46
CA ALA A 224 -19.25 8.68 -7.95
C ALA A 224 -19.23 8.66 -6.40
N PRO A 225 -18.59 9.65 -5.75
CA PRO A 225 -18.48 9.66 -4.29
C PRO A 225 -19.89 9.66 -3.67
N ALA A 226 -20.13 8.71 -2.76
CA ALA A 226 -21.41 8.62 -2.08
C ALA A 226 -21.63 9.87 -1.20
N PRO A 227 -22.85 10.43 -1.13
CA PRO A 227 -23.16 11.47 -0.16
C PRO A 227 -22.95 10.90 1.24
N THR A 228 -22.25 11.66 2.09
CA THR A 228 -21.78 11.22 3.41
C THR A 228 -22.95 10.77 4.29
N SER A 229 -23.22 9.46 4.35
CA SER A 229 -24.19 8.91 5.29
C SER A 229 -23.53 8.76 6.65
N ALA A 230 -24.17 9.33 7.67
CA ALA A 230 -23.77 9.24 9.07
C ALA A 230 -23.41 7.80 9.48
N GLN A 231 -22.37 7.70 10.31
CA GLN A 231 -21.80 6.50 10.91
C GLN A 231 -22.79 5.33 11.06
N SER A 232 -22.48 4.21 10.42
CA SER A 232 -23.06 2.91 10.78
C SER A 232 -22.31 2.32 11.97
N PRO A 233 -22.99 1.63 12.90
CA PRO A 233 -22.40 1.20 14.16
C PRO A 233 -21.39 0.06 13.97
N ALA A 234 -20.34 0.08 14.79
CA ALA A 234 -19.26 -0.89 14.80
C ALA A 234 -19.76 -2.35 14.97
N PRO A 235 -19.05 -3.35 14.42
CA PRO A 235 -19.39 -4.75 14.59
C PRO A 235 -19.19 -5.18 16.05
N LEU A 236 -20.27 -5.64 16.69
CA LEU A 236 -20.24 -6.35 17.96
C LEU A 236 -19.53 -7.69 17.77
N PHE A 237 -18.23 -7.75 18.06
CA PHE A 237 -17.58 -9.03 18.33
C PHE A 237 -18.08 -9.57 19.67
N GLY A 238 -19.07 -10.45 19.59
CA GLY A 238 -19.55 -11.25 20.71
C GLY A 238 -18.47 -12.25 21.16
N VAL A 239 -18.06 -12.12 22.41
CA VAL A 239 -17.37 -13.18 23.16
C VAL A 239 -18.43 -14.20 23.60
N PRO A 240 -18.40 -15.47 23.18
CA PRO A 240 -19.15 -16.49 23.88
C PRO A 240 -18.32 -16.94 25.08
N ALA A 241 -18.68 -16.42 26.25
CA ALA A 241 -18.41 -17.05 27.53
C ALA A 241 -19.31 -18.28 27.68
N GLY A 242 -18.72 -19.44 27.92
CA GLY A 242 -19.37 -20.66 28.38
C GLY A 242 -18.27 -21.61 28.87
N LEU A 243 -18.35 -22.32 29.98
CA LEU A 243 -19.44 -22.62 30.90
C LEU A 243 -18.78 -22.95 32.24
N ALA A 244 -19.36 -22.50 33.35
CA ALA A 244 -19.02 -22.98 34.68
C ALA A 244 -19.56 -24.40 34.88
N ALA A 245 -18.75 -25.31 35.43
CA ALA A 245 -19.22 -26.53 36.07
C ALA A 245 -18.66 -26.57 37.50
N ALA A 246 -19.52 -26.19 38.45
CA ALA A 246 -19.30 -26.37 39.87
C ALA A 246 -19.70 -27.79 40.26
N ALA A 247 -18.80 -28.51 40.93
CA ALA A 247 -19.13 -29.71 41.70
C ALA A 247 -18.41 -29.62 43.05
N ALA A 248 -19.08 -28.98 44.02
CA ALA A 248 -18.77 -29.12 45.43
C ALA A 248 -19.77 -30.13 46.01
N ILE A 249 -19.29 -31.33 46.34
CA ILE A 249 -20.03 -32.30 47.13
C ILE A 249 -19.52 -32.18 48.57
N ALA A 250 -20.35 -31.61 49.45
CA ALA A 250 -20.18 -31.74 50.89
C ALA A 250 -21.54 -31.78 51.59
N GLY A 251 -21.83 -32.95 52.16
CA GLY A 251 -22.40 -33.07 53.50
C GLY A 251 -23.88 -32.76 53.69
N ALA A 252 -24.74 -33.76 53.50
CA ALA A 252 -25.97 -33.89 54.28
C ALA A 252 -25.75 -34.93 55.38
N GLY A 253 -25.72 -34.47 56.64
CA GLY A 253 -25.67 -35.35 57.80
C GLY A 253 -27.04 -35.90 58.20
N ARG A 254 -27.06 -37.06 58.85
CA ARG A 254 -27.75 -37.29 60.14
C ARG A 254 -27.54 -38.72 60.66
N ARG A 255 -26.98 -38.78 61.88
CA ARG A 255 -27.38 -39.61 63.04
C ARG A 255 -27.84 -41.05 62.77
N ARG A 256 -27.03 -42.02 63.21
CA ARG A 256 -27.16 -42.71 64.51
C ARG A 256 -25.83 -43.35 64.88
#